data_AF-A0A5C8VRU9-F1
#
_entry.id   AF-A0A5C8VRU9-F1
#
_cell.length_a   1.000
_cell.length_b   1.000
_cell.length_c   1.000
_cell.angle_alpha   90.00
_cell.angle_beta   90.00
_cell.angle_gamma   90.00
#
_symmetry.space_group_name_H-M   'P 1'
#
loop_
_entity.id
_entity.type
_entity.pdbx_description
1 polymer ?
#
loop_
_entity_poly.entity_id
_entity_poly.type
_entity_poly.pdbx_seq_one_letter_code
_entity_poly.pdbx_strand_id
1 'polypeptide(L)'
;MSAGIGTADGGRAPPRSVLRICLDVNVWIAYLLALQRGRTGTAPMRLVAMVQAYAAGDISLQLTVSREMLCTLERVLKRQGLPDHLAEGFPQVVDGLMRCGPERLHPAVLTAGRDQLAMTDREDAGVLAFCIADRVDLLVTDNLVDFVTNDSERRNTQRVGRSNGTTRQLFTLLHERADGVSLVVAHPIDAVAWLANGCRPNPGSLRQRYP
;
A
#
# COMPACT_ATOMS: atom_id res chain seq x y z
N MET A 1 -9.40 -8.04 52.43
CA MET A 1 -10.33 -8.24 51.29
C MET A 1 -10.43 -6.94 50.52
N SER A 2 -10.68 -7.06 49.21
CA SER A 2 -10.77 -6.02 48.17
C SER A 2 -9.45 -5.48 47.62
N ALA A 3 -8.87 -6.30 46.74
CA ALA A 3 -8.07 -5.82 45.62
C ALA A 3 -8.99 -5.05 44.66
N GLY A 4 -8.65 -3.79 44.40
CA GLY A 4 -9.28 -2.98 43.36
C GLY A 4 -8.87 -3.51 41.99
N ILE A 5 -9.88 -3.93 41.22
CA ILE A 5 -9.74 -4.36 39.83
C ILE A 5 -9.35 -3.12 39.01
N GLY A 6 -8.06 -3.03 38.66
CA GLY A 6 -7.58 -2.11 37.64
C GLY A 6 -8.13 -2.55 36.29
N THR A 7 -8.99 -1.71 35.70
CA THR A 7 -9.46 -1.83 34.33
C THR A 7 -8.26 -1.91 33.40
N ALA A 8 -8.11 -3.04 32.70
CA ALA A 8 -7.15 -3.18 31.62
C ALA A 8 -7.56 -2.23 30.49
N ASP A 9 -6.89 -1.08 30.44
CA ASP A 9 -6.92 -0.20 29.28
C ASP A 9 -6.43 -1.01 28.09
N GLY A 10 -7.25 -1.09 27.04
CA GLY A 10 -7.02 -1.89 25.84
C GLY A 10 -5.83 -1.34 25.07
N GLY A 11 -4.63 -1.68 25.53
CA GLY A 11 -3.36 -1.13 25.05
C GLY A 11 -3.17 -1.41 23.57
N ARG A 12 -3.44 -0.42 22.74
CA ARG A 12 -3.03 -0.39 21.33
C ARG A 12 -1.50 -0.57 21.32
N ALA A 13 -1.01 -1.59 20.62
CA ALA A 13 0.42 -1.83 20.50
C ALA A 13 1.13 -0.56 19.99
N PRO A 14 2.34 -0.24 20.51
CA PRO A 14 3.07 0.93 20.05
C PRO A 14 3.32 0.85 18.54
N PRO A 15 3.27 1.98 17.82
CA PRO A 15 3.49 1.99 16.38
C PRO A 15 4.91 1.49 16.08
N ARG A 16 5.06 0.58 15.10
CA ARG A 16 6.36 -0.02 14.72
C ARG A 16 7.40 1.05 14.40
N SER A 17 8.70 0.81 14.53
CA SER A 17 9.68 1.80 14.06
C SER A 17 9.70 1.97 12.53
N VAL A 18 9.32 0.92 11.78
CA VAL A 18 9.30 0.88 10.31
C VAL A 18 7.87 0.89 9.79
N LEU A 19 7.61 1.64 8.72
CA LEU A 19 6.33 1.60 8.00
C LEU A 19 6.43 0.57 6.86
N ARG A 20 5.59 -0.46 6.92
CA ARG A 20 5.43 -1.43 5.83
C ARG A 20 4.50 -0.88 4.77
N ILE A 21 5.03 -0.72 3.56
CA ILE A 21 4.31 -0.19 2.40
C ILE A 21 4.20 -1.25 1.31
N CYS A 22 2.99 -1.45 0.79
CA CYS A 22 2.72 -2.25 -0.38
C CYS A 22 2.36 -1.33 -1.54
N LEU A 23 3.10 -1.41 -2.64
CA LEU A 23 2.76 -0.74 -3.88
C LEU A 23 2.05 -1.74 -4.80
N ASP A 24 0.81 -1.46 -5.14
CA ASP A 24 0.01 -2.28 -6.04
C ASP A 24 0.66 -2.35 -7.44
N VAL A 25 0.34 -3.39 -8.21
CA VAL A 25 0.86 -3.63 -9.56
C VAL A 25 0.62 -2.42 -10.46
N ASN A 26 -0.54 -1.77 -10.35
CA ASN A 26 -0.84 -0.58 -11.15
C ASN A 26 0.13 0.59 -10.89
N VAL A 27 0.69 0.72 -9.68
CA VAL A 27 1.67 1.75 -9.33
C VAL A 27 3.00 1.47 -10.01
N TRP A 28 3.45 0.21 -10.01
CA TRP A 28 4.66 -0.21 -10.71
C TRP A 28 4.55 -0.01 -12.22
N ILE A 29 3.39 -0.36 -12.80
CA ILE A 29 3.12 -0.13 -14.23
C ILE A 29 3.11 1.38 -14.53
N ALA A 30 2.44 2.19 -13.72
CA ALA A 30 2.41 3.64 -13.90
C ALA A 30 3.81 4.27 -13.79
N TYR A 31 4.67 3.75 -12.91
CA TYR A 31 6.08 4.14 -12.82
C TYR A 31 6.84 3.86 -14.12
N LEU A 32 6.79 2.63 -14.63
CA LEU A 32 7.46 2.26 -15.88
C LEU A 32 6.95 3.05 -17.09
N LEU A 33 5.63 3.25 -17.16
CA LEU A 33 4.98 4.06 -18.19
C LEU A 33 5.37 5.55 -18.12
N ALA A 34 5.66 6.07 -16.92
CA ALA A 34 6.18 7.42 -16.75
C ALA A 34 7.63 7.53 -17.24
N LEU A 35 8.48 6.55 -16.90
CA LEU A 35 9.86 6.46 -17.38
C LEU A 35 9.91 6.40 -18.92
N GLN A 36 9.12 5.51 -19.53
CA GLN A 36 9.07 5.36 -20.99
C GLN A 36 8.65 6.65 -21.70
N ARG A 37 7.79 7.46 -21.08
CA ARG A 37 7.32 8.75 -21.62
C ARG A 37 8.22 9.93 -21.27
N GLY A 38 9.37 9.70 -20.63
CA GLY A 38 10.27 10.77 -20.17
C GLY A 38 9.62 11.72 -19.16
N ARG A 39 8.56 11.28 -18.46
CA ARG A 39 7.93 12.09 -17.42
C ARG A 39 8.81 12.09 -16.19
N THR A 40 8.73 13.16 -15.41
CA THR A 40 9.44 13.31 -14.15
C THR A 40 8.48 13.73 -13.04
N GLY A 41 8.84 13.46 -11.79
CA GLY A 41 8.09 13.96 -10.62
C GLY A 41 6.69 13.37 -10.41
N THR A 42 6.29 12.35 -11.17
CA THR A 42 4.98 11.71 -10.99
C THR A 42 4.88 11.03 -9.63
N ALA A 43 3.66 10.88 -9.09
CA ALA A 43 3.47 10.23 -7.78
C ALA A 43 4.04 8.80 -7.73
N PRO A 44 3.82 7.92 -8.73
CA PRO A 44 4.48 6.61 -8.77
C PRO A 44 6.01 6.68 -8.74
N MET A 45 6.63 7.60 -9.49
CA MET A 45 8.09 7.77 -9.47
C MET A 45 8.61 8.19 -8.11
N ARG A 46 7.90 9.09 -7.42
CA ARG A 46 8.28 9.53 -6.07
C ARG A 46 8.16 8.39 -5.05
N LEU A 47 7.10 7.57 -5.14
CA LEU A 47 6.93 6.40 -4.27
C LEU A 47 8.02 5.36 -4.48
N VAL A 48 8.33 5.05 -5.74
CA VAL A 48 9.41 4.10 -6.05
C VAL A 48 10.75 4.62 -5.54
N ALA A 49 11.03 5.92 -5.69
CA ALA A 49 12.25 6.52 -5.13
C ALA A 49 12.33 6.41 -3.60
N MET A 50 11.21 6.65 -2.89
CA MET A 50 11.15 6.48 -1.42
C MET A 50 11.39 5.02 -1.01
N VAL A 51 10.79 4.07 -1.74
CA VAL A 51 10.99 2.63 -1.51
C VAL A 51 12.44 2.21 -1.78
N GLN A 52 13.06 2.70 -2.86
CA GLN A 52 14.47 2.44 -3.17
C GLN A 52 15.43 3.02 -2.13
N ALA A 53 15.07 4.17 -1.56
CA ALA A 53 15.82 4.81 -0.47
C ALA A 53 15.56 4.18 0.90
N TYR A 54 14.59 3.26 1.01
CA TYR A 54 14.09 2.71 2.28
C TYR A 54 13.65 3.77 3.29
N ALA A 55 13.27 4.95 2.79
CA ALA A 55 12.92 6.08 3.64
C ALA A 55 12.05 7.12 2.92
N ALA A 56 11.24 7.82 3.70
CA ALA A 56 10.59 9.07 3.33
C ALA A 56 10.81 10.11 4.44
N GLY A 57 11.84 10.95 4.27
CA GLY A 57 12.35 11.77 5.38
C GLY A 57 12.86 10.85 6.51
N ASP A 58 12.40 11.09 7.73
CA ASP A 58 12.76 10.28 8.91
C ASP A 58 11.95 8.98 9.04
N ILE A 59 10.97 8.74 8.16
CA ILE A 59 10.17 7.52 8.17
C ILE A 59 10.92 6.41 7.44
N SER A 60 11.37 5.39 8.17
CA SER A 60 11.94 4.18 7.59
C SER A 60 10.85 3.34 6.90
N LEU A 61 11.12 2.91 5.67
CA LEU A 61 10.16 2.19 4.81
C LEU A 61 10.65 0.76 4.53
N GLN A 62 9.74 -0.20 4.71
CA GLN A 62 9.91 -1.57 4.26
C GLN A 62 8.90 -1.84 3.15
N LEU A 63 9.37 -2.15 1.94
CA LEU A 63 8.51 -2.68 0.88
C LEU A 63 8.00 -4.06 1.27
N THR A 64 6.74 -4.32 0.99
CA THR A 64 6.16 -5.66 1.10
C THR A 64 5.31 -5.97 -0.13
N VAL A 65 5.46 -7.18 -0.66
CA VAL A 65 4.80 -7.65 -1.87
C VAL A 65 4.62 -9.17 -1.77
N SER A 66 3.53 -9.72 -2.30
CA SER A 66 3.33 -11.16 -2.36
C SER A 66 3.97 -11.76 -3.60
N ARG A 67 4.23 -13.08 -3.58
CA ARG A 67 4.69 -13.80 -4.77
C ARG A 67 3.69 -13.69 -5.91
N GLU A 68 2.40 -13.72 -5.61
CA GLU A 68 1.35 -13.59 -6.63
C GLU A 68 1.33 -12.22 -7.29
N MET A 69 1.56 -11.14 -6.52
CA MET A 69 1.71 -9.79 -7.09
C MET A 69 2.90 -9.70 -8.03
N LEU A 70 4.04 -10.33 -7.70
CA LEU A 70 5.20 -10.40 -8.59
C LEU A 70 4.87 -11.17 -9.89
N CYS A 71 4.17 -12.29 -9.79
CA CYS A 71 3.70 -13.06 -10.95
C CYS A 71 2.66 -12.29 -11.78
N THR A 72 1.77 -11.50 -11.16
CA THR A 72 0.87 -10.59 -11.88
C THR A 72 1.68 -9.52 -12.61
N LEU A 73 2.65 -8.88 -11.93
CA LEU A 73 3.47 -7.85 -12.53
C LEU A 73 4.18 -8.36 -13.79
N GLU A 74 4.84 -9.52 -13.73
CA GLU A 74 5.45 -10.17 -14.90
C GLU A 74 4.45 -10.34 -16.04
N ARG A 75 3.28 -10.94 -15.76
CA ARG A 75 2.23 -11.18 -16.77
C ARG A 75 1.71 -9.88 -17.38
N VAL A 76 1.54 -8.82 -16.58
CA VAL A 76 1.11 -7.51 -17.08
C VAL A 76 2.20 -6.91 -17.96
N LEU A 77 3.47 -6.98 -17.58
CA LEU A 77 4.58 -6.48 -18.38
C LEU A 77 4.70 -7.21 -19.73
N LYS A 78 4.57 -8.54 -19.75
CA LYS A 78 4.52 -9.33 -20.99
C LYS A 78 3.35 -8.91 -21.88
N ARG A 79 2.15 -8.71 -21.32
CA ARG A 79 0.97 -8.22 -22.06
C ARG A 79 1.14 -6.80 -22.62
N GLN A 80 1.94 -5.95 -21.97
CA GLN A 80 2.28 -4.61 -22.46
C GLN A 80 3.36 -4.64 -23.56
N GLY A 81 3.83 -5.83 -23.96
CA GLY A 81 4.79 -6.00 -25.05
C GLY A 81 6.24 -5.75 -24.66
N LEU A 82 6.58 -5.79 -23.36
CA LEU A 82 7.98 -5.74 -22.95
C LEU A 82 8.70 -7.02 -23.37
N PRO A 83 9.98 -6.93 -23.80
CA PRO A 83 10.83 -8.11 -24.00
C PRO A 83 10.86 -9.01 -22.78
N ASP A 84 10.85 -10.32 -22.97
CA ASP A 84 10.74 -11.32 -21.89
C ASP A 84 11.79 -11.11 -20.79
N HIS A 85 13.05 -10.87 -21.16
CA HIS A 85 14.12 -10.63 -20.18
C HIS A 85 13.87 -9.40 -19.28
N LEU A 86 13.19 -8.36 -19.78
CA LEU A 86 12.82 -7.19 -18.97
C LEU A 86 11.58 -7.49 -18.12
N ALA A 87 10.59 -8.18 -18.70
CA ALA A 87 9.37 -8.54 -17.99
C ALA A 87 9.64 -9.52 -16.85
N GLU A 88 10.61 -10.41 -17.00
CA GLU A 88 11.08 -11.35 -15.97
C GLU A 88 12.06 -10.70 -15.00
N GLY A 89 12.92 -9.80 -15.48
CA GLY A 89 13.92 -9.12 -14.65
C GLY A 89 13.31 -8.12 -13.67
N PHE A 90 12.28 -7.36 -14.08
CA PHE A 90 11.74 -6.29 -13.24
C PHE A 90 11.09 -6.79 -11.93
N PRO A 91 10.26 -7.86 -11.91
CA PRO A 91 9.79 -8.45 -10.66
C PRO A 91 10.92 -8.90 -9.72
N GLN A 92 12.06 -9.36 -10.23
CA GLN A 92 13.23 -9.71 -9.41
C GLN A 92 13.85 -8.49 -8.73
N VAL A 93 13.83 -7.32 -9.40
CA VAL A 93 14.24 -6.06 -8.78
C VAL A 93 13.30 -5.69 -7.63
N VAL A 94 11.99 -5.83 -7.82
CA VAL A 94 10.99 -5.57 -6.76
C VAL A 94 11.17 -6.53 -5.58
N ASP A 95 11.41 -7.82 -5.83
CA ASP A 95 11.77 -8.81 -4.80
C ASP A 95 13.06 -8.39 -4.05
N GLY A 96 14.10 -8.01 -4.81
CA GLY A 96 15.36 -7.53 -4.24
C GLY A 96 15.19 -6.31 -3.33
N LEU A 97 14.32 -5.37 -3.70
CA LEU A 97 14.00 -4.21 -2.87
C LEU A 97 13.39 -4.62 -1.54
N MET A 98 12.42 -5.55 -1.54
CA MET A 98 11.83 -6.08 -0.31
C MET A 98 12.88 -6.76 0.58
N ARG A 99 13.76 -7.59 0.01
CA ARG A 99 14.80 -8.33 0.75
C ARG A 99 15.90 -7.46 1.34
N CYS A 100 16.23 -6.36 0.68
CA CYS A 100 17.29 -5.46 1.14
C CYS A 100 16.79 -4.34 2.06
N GLY A 101 15.47 -4.26 2.30
CA GLY A 101 14.87 -3.28 3.20
C GLY A 101 15.20 -3.49 4.69
N PRO A 102 14.79 -2.54 5.55
CA PRO A 102 15.14 -2.52 6.97
C PRO A 102 14.78 -3.79 7.74
N GLU A 103 13.68 -4.45 7.37
CA GLU A 103 13.21 -5.69 8.00
C GLU A 103 13.59 -6.95 7.21
N ARG A 104 14.22 -6.80 6.03
CA ARG A 104 14.74 -7.89 5.17
C ARG A 104 13.72 -9.01 4.91
N LEU A 105 12.52 -8.62 4.48
CA LEU A 105 11.41 -9.55 4.29
C LEU A 105 11.56 -10.39 3.01
N HIS A 106 10.75 -11.45 2.91
CA HIS A 106 10.63 -12.29 1.72
C HIS A 106 9.19 -12.25 1.20
N PRO A 107 8.97 -12.29 -0.13
CA PRO A 107 7.61 -12.30 -0.68
C PRO A 107 6.80 -13.47 -0.12
N ALA A 108 5.68 -13.14 0.52
CA ALA A 108 4.82 -14.14 1.12
C ALA A 108 4.10 -14.94 0.02
N VAL A 109 3.84 -16.22 0.30
CA VAL A 109 2.92 -17.05 -0.47
C VAL A 109 1.62 -17.14 0.32
N LEU A 110 0.54 -16.57 -0.21
CA LEU A 110 -0.76 -16.63 0.45
C LEU A 110 -1.31 -18.05 0.36
N THR A 111 -1.32 -18.76 1.49
CA THR A 111 -1.85 -20.14 1.54
C THR A 111 -3.35 -20.19 1.87
N ALA A 112 -3.94 -19.12 2.42
CA ALA A 112 -5.36 -19.02 2.76
C ALA A 112 -5.81 -17.55 2.89
N GLY A 113 -7.14 -17.29 2.89
CA GLY A 113 -7.74 -16.00 3.28
C GLY A 113 -8.45 -15.21 2.17
N ARG A 114 -8.31 -15.60 0.90
CA ARG A 114 -8.98 -14.92 -0.23
C ARG A 114 -10.51 -15.06 -0.18
N ASP A 115 -10.99 -16.24 0.21
CA ASP A 115 -12.42 -16.55 0.23
C ASP A 115 -13.18 -15.94 1.42
N GLN A 116 -12.47 -15.28 2.35
CA GLN A 116 -13.06 -14.63 3.53
C GLN A 116 -13.38 -13.15 3.28
N LEU A 117 -12.90 -12.56 2.18
CA LEU A 117 -13.19 -11.18 1.81
C LEU A 117 -14.34 -11.15 0.80
N ALA A 118 -15.43 -10.47 1.16
CA ALA A 118 -16.57 -10.24 0.27
C ALA A 118 -16.24 -9.16 -0.78
N MET A 119 -15.36 -9.49 -1.73
CA MET A 119 -14.94 -8.63 -2.83
C MET A 119 -15.27 -9.30 -4.16
N THR A 120 -15.69 -8.51 -5.15
CA THR A 120 -16.09 -9.04 -6.47
C THR A 120 -14.88 -9.49 -7.29
N ASP A 121 -13.74 -8.82 -7.18
CA ASP A 121 -12.49 -9.20 -7.84
C ASP A 121 -11.62 -10.08 -6.93
N ARG A 122 -11.29 -11.29 -7.41
CA ARG A 122 -10.47 -12.25 -6.66
C ARG A 122 -9.00 -11.84 -6.59
N GLU A 123 -8.51 -11.04 -7.53
CA GLU A 123 -7.14 -10.53 -7.51
C GLU A 123 -6.98 -9.48 -6.41
N ASP A 124 -7.85 -8.47 -6.38
CA ASP A 124 -7.83 -7.41 -5.35
C ASP A 124 -8.13 -7.96 -3.96
N ALA A 125 -9.02 -8.96 -3.85
CA ALA A 125 -9.22 -9.73 -2.62
C ALA A 125 -7.92 -10.40 -2.15
N GLY A 126 -7.14 -10.94 -3.09
CA GLY A 126 -5.82 -11.50 -2.81
C GLY A 126 -4.85 -10.46 -2.28
N VAL A 127 -4.78 -9.27 -2.90
CA VAL A 127 -3.92 -8.17 -2.47
C VAL A 127 -4.31 -7.68 -1.07
N LEU A 128 -5.61 -7.48 -0.81
CA LEU A 128 -6.09 -7.03 0.49
C LEU A 128 -5.85 -8.06 1.59
N ALA A 129 -6.14 -9.35 1.32
CA ALA A 129 -5.87 -10.45 2.26
C ALA A 129 -4.37 -10.54 2.59
N PHE A 130 -3.51 -10.40 1.59
CA PHE A 130 -2.07 -10.32 1.78
C PHE A 130 -1.71 -9.14 2.69
N CYS A 131 -2.22 -7.95 2.40
CA CYS A 131 -1.88 -6.76 3.16
C CYS A 131 -2.25 -6.91 4.64
N ILE A 132 -3.41 -7.51 4.93
CA ILE A 132 -3.83 -7.79 6.30
C ILE A 132 -2.94 -8.86 6.96
N ALA A 133 -2.67 -9.98 6.26
CA ALA A 133 -1.88 -11.09 6.79
C ALA A 133 -0.42 -10.69 7.09
N ASP A 134 0.19 -9.91 6.20
CA ASP A 134 1.56 -9.41 6.35
C ASP A 134 1.64 -8.13 7.21
N ARG A 135 0.49 -7.69 7.74
CA ARG A 135 0.34 -6.51 8.60
C ARG A 135 0.97 -5.26 7.94
N VAL A 136 0.61 -5.03 6.70
CA VAL A 136 0.96 -3.85 5.91
C VAL A 136 0.29 -2.64 6.52
N ASP A 137 1.05 -1.55 6.69
CA ASP A 137 0.51 -0.32 7.25
C ASP A 137 -0.20 0.51 6.15
N LEU A 138 0.39 0.54 4.94
CA LEU A 138 -0.06 1.33 3.81
C LEU A 138 -0.06 0.54 2.50
N LEU A 139 -1.23 0.29 1.92
CA LEU A 139 -1.41 -0.15 0.53
C LEU A 139 -1.64 1.06 -0.37
N VAL A 140 -0.89 1.16 -1.47
CA VAL A 140 -1.01 2.25 -2.43
C VAL A 140 -1.50 1.75 -3.77
N THR A 141 -2.61 2.31 -4.26
CA THR A 141 -3.26 1.92 -5.53
C THR A 141 -4.05 3.09 -6.13
N ASP A 142 -4.14 3.20 -7.46
CA ASP A 142 -5.03 4.18 -8.14
C ASP A 142 -6.50 3.68 -8.21
N ASN A 143 -6.72 2.40 -7.95
CA ASN A 143 -8.01 1.72 -8.06
C ASN A 143 -8.69 1.51 -6.69
N LEU A 144 -8.75 2.56 -5.88
CA LEU A 144 -9.31 2.50 -4.52
C LEU A 144 -10.72 1.90 -4.40
N VAL A 145 -11.53 2.03 -5.46
CA VAL A 145 -12.91 1.51 -5.47
C VAL A 145 -12.95 -0.01 -5.34
N ASP A 146 -11.95 -0.70 -5.89
CA ASP A 146 -11.89 -2.16 -5.92
C ASP A 146 -11.55 -2.73 -4.53
N PHE A 147 -11.02 -1.89 -3.62
CA PHE A 147 -10.65 -2.27 -2.25
C PHE A 147 -11.71 -1.92 -1.20
N VAL A 148 -12.88 -1.41 -1.61
CA VAL A 148 -13.97 -1.09 -0.68
C VAL A 148 -14.58 -2.39 -0.14
N THR A 149 -14.57 -2.54 1.18
CA THR A 149 -15.25 -3.65 1.89
C THR A 149 -16.34 -3.12 2.80
N ASN A 150 -17.28 -3.97 3.22
CA ASN A 150 -18.33 -3.60 4.18
C ASN A 150 -17.77 -3.02 5.50
N ASP A 151 -16.60 -3.50 5.93
CA ASP A 151 -15.95 -3.08 7.17
C ASP A 151 -14.90 -1.98 6.96
N SER A 152 -14.81 -1.39 5.77
CA SER A 152 -13.88 -0.31 5.48
C SER A 152 -14.50 1.05 5.79
N GLU A 153 -13.76 1.91 6.50
CA GLU A 153 -14.15 3.30 6.69
C GLU A 153 -13.56 4.15 5.56
N ARG A 154 -14.42 4.83 4.81
CA ARG A 154 -14.01 5.72 3.72
C ARG A 154 -13.92 7.17 4.20
N ARG A 155 -12.79 7.83 3.90
CA ARG A 155 -12.57 9.27 4.17
C ARG A 155 -12.20 10.02 2.90
N ASN A 156 -12.88 11.12 2.62
CA ASN A 156 -12.52 12.00 1.50
C ASN A 156 -11.22 12.75 1.84
N THR A 157 -10.27 12.76 0.91
CA THR A 157 -8.93 13.35 1.16
C THR A 157 -8.80 14.70 0.48
N GLN A 158 -8.51 14.70 -0.82
CA GLN A 158 -8.27 15.91 -1.60
C GLN A 158 -8.94 15.84 -2.96
N ARG A 159 -9.15 17.01 -3.55
CA ARG A 159 -9.65 17.17 -4.91
C ARG A 159 -8.47 17.36 -5.85
N VAL A 160 -8.39 16.54 -6.89
CA VAL A 160 -7.33 16.62 -7.91
C VAL A 160 -7.90 16.95 -9.27
N GLY A 161 -7.23 17.85 -9.99
CA GLY A 161 -7.56 18.15 -11.39
C GLY A 161 -7.16 17.01 -12.31
N ARG A 162 -8.00 16.70 -13.29
CA ARG A 162 -7.71 15.79 -14.40
C ARG A 162 -7.29 16.59 -15.63
N SER A 163 -6.60 15.94 -16.56
CA SER A 163 -6.15 16.55 -17.83
C SER A 163 -7.29 17.07 -18.71
N ASN A 164 -8.51 16.57 -18.52
CA ASN A 164 -9.72 17.02 -19.22
C ASN A 164 -10.41 18.22 -18.53
N GLY A 165 -9.77 18.88 -17.57
CA GLY A 165 -10.32 20.02 -16.82
C GLY A 165 -11.32 19.66 -15.72
N THR A 166 -11.70 18.37 -15.59
CA THR A 166 -12.60 17.93 -14.52
C THR A 166 -11.85 17.74 -13.20
N THR A 167 -12.57 17.80 -12.08
CA THR A 167 -11.99 17.53 -10.75
C THR A 167 -12.46 16.16 -10.24
N ARG A 168 -11.53 15.34 -9.74
CA ARG A 168 -11.82 14.06 -9.06
C ARG A 168 -11.67 14.26 -7.56
N GLN A 169 -12.69 13.88 -6.78
CA GLN A 169 -12.54 13.71 -5.34
C GLN A 169 -11.78 12.40 -5.07
N LEU A 170 -10.63 12.48 -4.42
CA LEU A 170 -9.92 11.32 -3.89
C LEU A 170 -10.45 10.97 -2.49
N PHE A 171 -10.20 9.72 -2.11
CA PHE A 171 -10.54 9.20 -0.80
C PHE A 171 -9.47 8.19 -0.35
N THR A 172 -9.53 7.80 0.91
CA THR A 172 -8.74 6.70 1.49
C THR A 172 -9.68 5.74 2.20
N LEU A 173 -9.26 4.48 2.33
CA LEU A 173 -9.95 3.46 3.09
C LEU A 173 -9.14 3.10 4.32
N LEU A 174 -9.82 3.00 5.45
CA LEU A 174 -9.24 2.59 6.73
C LEU A 174 -9.85 1.25 7.10
N HIS A 175 -9.00 0.23 7.24
CA HIS A 175 -9.38 -1.06 7.78
C HIS A 175 -8.80 -1.17 9.19
N GLU A 176 -9.63 -1.44 10.19
CA GLU A 176 -9.21 -1.76 11.55
C GLU A 176 -9.89 -3.03 12.02
N ARG A 177 -9.10 -3.93 12.62
CA ARG A 177 -9.57 -5.18 13.19
C ARG A 177 -9.44 -5.16 14.70
N ALA A 178 -10.27 -5.95 15.37
CA ALA A 178 -10.26 -6.09 16.83
C ALA A 178 -8.93 -6.63 17.39
N ASP A 179 -8.15 -7.34 16.57
CA ASP A 179 -6.81 -7.84 16.91
C ASP A 179 -5.71 -6.77 16.79
N GLY A 180 -6.08 -5.51 16.53
CA GLY A 180 -5.17 -4.37 16.44
C GLY A 180 -4.46 -4.24 15.09
N VAL A 181 -4.75 -5.12 14.12
CA VAL A 181 -4.26 -4.95 12.74
C VAL A 181 -5.01 -3.80 12.08
N SER A 182 -4.26 -2.86 11.52
CA SER A 182 -4.80 -1.76 10.74
C SER A 182 -4.11 -1.65 9.40
N LEU A 183 -4.87 -1.33 8.35
CA LEU A 183 -4.38 -1.06 7.01
C LEU A 183 -5.01 0.22 6.47
N VAL A 184 -4.18 1.09 5.92
CA VAL A 184 -4.63 2.25 5.13
C VAL A 184 -4.49 1.90 3.64
N VAL A 185 -5.54 2.11 2.86
CA VAL A 185 -5.48 2.05 1.39
C VAL A 185 -5.58 3.46 0.84
N ALA A 186 -4.60 3.88 0.03
CA ALA A 186 -4.50 5.27 -0.43
C ALA A 186 -4.13 5.41 -1.90
N HIS A 187 -4.58 6.50 -2.50
CA HIS A 187 -4.15 6.91 -3.83
C HIS A 187 -2.66 7.32 -3.81
N PRO A 188 -1.87 7.09 -4.89
CA PRO A 188 -0.46 7.50 -4.95
C PRO A 188 -0.20 8.96 -4.58
N ILE A 189 -1.08 9.87 -5.01
CA ILE A 189 -0.96 11.32 -4.69
C ILE A 189 -1.08 11.56 -3.19
N ASP A 190 -2.03 10.92 -2.51
CA ASP A 190 -2.22 11.05 -1.06
C ASP A 190 -1.03 10.45 -0.30
N ALA A 191 -0.61 9.23 -0.67
CA ALA A 191 0.53 8.56 -0.06
C ALA A 191 1.82 9.40 -0.14
N VAL A 192 2.12 9.96 -1.31
CA VAL A 192 3.27 10.86 -1.49
C VAL A 192 3.12 12.11 -0.64
N ALA A 193 1.94 12.73 -0.62
CA ALA A 193 1.71 13.94 0.15
C ALA A 193 1.88 13.70 1.66
N TRP A 194 1.44 12.55 2.18
CA TRP A 194 1.61 12.23 3.60
C TRP A 194 3.08 11.95 3.93
N LEU A 195 3.70 11.02 3.20
CA LEU A 195 5.08 10.60 3.46
C LEU A 195 6.08 11.74 3.31
N ALA A 196 5.93 12.58 2.28
CA ALA A 196 6.82 13.74 2.07
C ALA A 196 6.70 14.81 3.17
N ASN A 197 5.58 14.84 3.90
CA ASN A 197 5.35 15.76 5.03
C ASN A 197 5.66 15.10 6.38
N GLY A 198 6.34 13.95 6.41
CA GLY A 198 6.64 13.22 7.66
C GLY A 198 5.40 12.65 8.35
N CYS A 199 4.25 12.59 7.66
CA CYS A 199 3.04 12.00 8.21
C CYS A 199 3.08 10.49 8.01
N ARG A 200 3.02 9.74 9.10
CA ARG A 200 2.90 8.29 9.08
C ARG A 200 1.43 7.87 9.08
N PRO A 201 0.86 7.48 7.92
CA PRO A 201 -0.57 7.21 7.83
C PRO A 201 -0.96 6.01 8.68
N ASN A 202 -1.97 6.23 9.52
CA ASN A 202 -2.70 5.22 10.26
C ASN A 202 -4.14 5.73 10.47
N PRO A 203 -5.12 4.85 10.78
CA PRO A 203 -6.51 5.26 10.90
C PRO A 203 -6.76 6.42 11.86
N GLY A 204 -6.09 6.44 13.02
CA GLY A 204 -6.21 7.53 13.99
C GLY A 204 -5.76 8.88 13.43
N SER A 205 -4.54 8.93 12.86
CA SER A 205 -4.00 10.14 12.25
C SER A 205 -4.85 10.65 11.08
N LEU A 206 -5.42 9.74 10.29
CA LEU A 206 -6.20 10.09 9.10
C LEU A 206 -7.61 10.55 9.45
N ARG A 207 -8.26 10.00 10.49
CA ARG A 207 -9.52 10.53 11.02
C ARG A 207 -9.37 11.94 11.56
N GLN A 208 -8.26 12.23 12.25
CA GLN A 208 -7.99 13.58 12.74
C GLN A 208 -7.76 14.57 11.59
N ARG A 209 -7.09 14.13 10.53
CA ARG A 209 -6.76 14.95 9.37
C ARG A 209 -7.96 15.16 8.42
N TYR A 210 -8.83 14.15 8.30
CA TYR A 210 -9.96 14.09 7.38
C TYR A 210 -11.24 13.73 8.14
N PRO A 211 -11.84 14.72 8.84
CA PRO A 211 -12.99 14.50 9.72
C PRO A 211 -14.28 14.13 8.97
#